data_AF-A0A946UUZ8-F1
#
_entry.id   AF-A0A946UUZ8-F1
#
_cell.length_a   1.000
_cell.length_b   1.000
_cell.length_c   1.000
_cell.angle_alpha   90.00
_cell.angle_beta   90.00
_cell.angle_gamma   90.00
#
_symmetry.space_group_name_H-M   'P 1'
#
loop_
_entity.id
_entity.type
_entity.pdbx_description
1 polymer ?
#
loop_
_entity_poly.entity_id
_entity_poly.type
_entity_poly.pdbx_seq_one_letter_code
_entity_poly.pdbx_strand_id
1 'polypeptide(L)'
;MPESPRNLQQRAIRELAVFLGLLFFGLVILPVGIYLVGQKVFGSYAGYGYADFFGDISGKIRRGDIFTWFLVLSPYLIWQTLRLTRAGWRLTGKI
;
A
#
# COMPACT_ATOMS: atom_id res chain seq x y z
N MET A 1 -3.90 6.21 33.94
CA MET A 1 -5.28 5.69 33.85
C MET A 1 -5.24 4.45 32.96
N PRO A 2 -5.64 3.26 33.44
CA PRO A 2 -5.65 2.06 32.59
C PRO A 2 -6.69 2.25 31.47
N GLU A 3 -6.23 2.22 30.22
CA GLU A 3 -7.08 2.33 29.03
C GLU A 3 -8.10 1.18 29.02
N SER A 4 -9.39 1.50 28.90
CA SER A 4 -10.46 0.50 28.81
C SER A 4 -10.21 -0.45 27.62
N PRO A 5 -10.37 -1.78 27.76
CA PRO A 5 -10.09 -2.75 26.70
C PRO A 5 -10.88 -2.47 25.40
N ARG A 6 -12.05 -1.82 25.48
CA ARG A 6 -12.83 -1.36 24.32
C ARG A 6 -12.09 -0.33 23.46
N ASN A 7 -11.33 0.58 24.08
CA ASN A 7 -10.60 1.62 23.36
C ASN A 7 -9.42 1.03 22.56
N LEU A 8 -8.78 0.00 23.12
CA LEU A 8 -7.68 -0.70 22.46
C LEU A 8 -8.18 -1.48 21.24
N GLN A 9 -9.30 -2.20 21.38
CA GLN A 9 -9.94 -2.94 20.29
C GLN A 9 -10.39 -2.01 19.16
N GLN A 10 -11.03 -0.88 19.47
CA GLN A 10 -11.46 0.10 18.46
C GLN A 10 -10.28 0.72 17.71
N ARG A 11 -9.16 1.00 18.41
CA ARG A 11 -7.92 1.47 17.76
C ARG A 11 -7.33 0.41 16.83
N ALA A 12 -7.23 -0.84 17.31
CA ALA A 12 -6.70 -1.94 16.52
C ALA A 12 -7.54 -2.22 15.26
N ILE A 13 -8.88 -2.23 15.37
CA ILE A 13 -9.79 -2.41 14.23
C ILE A 13 -9.62 -1.27 13.22
N ARG A 14 -9.50 -0.02 13.70
CA ARG A 14 -9.27 1.13 12.82
C ARG A 14 -7.93 1.03 12.10
N GLU A 15 -6.86 0.65 12.80
CA GLU A 15 -5.55 0.48 12.19
C GLU A 15 -5.54 -0.70 11.19
N LEU A 16 -6.20 -1.80 11.52
CA LEU A 16 -6.37 -2.93 10.62
C LEU A 16 -7.18 -2.54 9.37
N ALA A 17 -8.27 -1.79 9.53
CA ALA A 17 -9.07 -1.31 8.41
C ALA A 17 -8.28 -0.37 7.49
N VAL A 18 -7.45 0.52 8.05
CA VAL A 18 -6.54 1.39 7.28
C VAL A 18 -5.47 0.56 6.57
N PHE A 19 -4.86 -0.40 7.26
CA PHE A 19 -3.87 -1.31 6.67
C PHE A 19 -4.48 -2.11 5.51
N LEU A 20 -5.63 -2.75 5.72
CA LEU A 20 -6.33 -3.52 4.69
C LEU A 20 -6.79 -2.64 3.52
N GLY A 21 -7.28 -1.43 3.78
CA GLY A 21 -7.66 -0.49 2.73
C GLY A 21 -6.47 -0.07 1.87
N LEU A 22 -5.33 0.25 2.49
CA LEU A 22 -4.10 0.60 1.79
C LEU A 22 -3.47 -0.60 1.08
N LEU A 23 -3.55 -1.79 1.66
CA LEU A 23 -3.12 -3.03 1.04
C LEU A 23 -3.96 -3.35 -0.21
N PHE A 24 -5.29 -3.21 -0.11
CA PHE A 24 -6.18 -3.35 -1.26
C PHE A 24 -5.86 -2.33 -2.35
N PHE A 25 -5.64 -1.07 -1.97
CA PHE A 25 -5.24 -0.03 -2.91
C PHE A 25 -3.93 -0.39 -3.62
N GLY A 26 -2.91 -0.84 -2.88
CA GLY A 26 -1.62 -1.25 -3.44
C GLY A 26 -1.68 -2.53 -4.28
N LEU A 27 -2.61 -3.44 -3.99
CA LEU A 27 -2.74 -4.71 -4.71
C LEU A 27 -3.63 -4.61 -5.94
N VAL A 28 -4.62 -3.70 -5.96
CA VAL A 28 -5.62 -3.63 -7.02
C VAL A 28 -5.53 -2.31 -7.79
N ILE A 29 -5.59 -1.18 -7.10
CA ILE A 29 -5.64 0.13 -7.75
C ILE A 29 -4.27 0.49 -8.35
N LEU A 30 -3.19 0.22 -7.62
CA LEU A 30 -1.84 0.52 -8.09
C LEU A 30 -1.47 -0.28 -9.36
N PRO A 31 -1.71 -1.60 -9.46
CA PRO A 31 -1.45 -2.33 -10.71
C PRO A 31 -2.30 -1.87 -11.89
N VAL A 32 -3.58 -1.52 -11.66
CA VAL A 32 -4.43 -0.92 -12.70
C VAL A 32 -3.83 0.39 -13.20
N GLY A 33 -3.41 1.27 -12.28
CA GLY A 33 -2.76 2.52 -12.64
C GLY A 33 -1.47 2.31 -13.44
N ILE A 34 -0.61 1.39 -13.01
CA ILE A 34 0.65 1.05 -13.70
C ILE A 34 0.36 0.51 -15.11
N TYR A 35 -0.62 -0.38 -15.26
CA TYR A 35 -0.99 -0.95 -16.55
C TYR A 35 -1.51 0.14 -17.51
N LEU A 36 -2.41 1.01 -17.04
CA LEU A 36 -2.97 2.09 -17.85
C LEU A 36 -1.91 3.12 -18.26
N VAL A 37 -1.05 3.53 -17.33
CA VAL A 37 0.06 4.44 -17.62
C VAL A 37 1.04 3.77 -18.56
N GLY A 38 1.39 2.52 -18.32
CA GLY A 38 2.34 1.79 -19.14
C GLY A 38 1.83 1.57 -20.56
N GLN A 39 0.54 1.27 -20.73
CA GLN A 39 -0.08 1.16 -22.04
C GLN A 39 -0.09 2.51 -22.79
N LYS A 40 -0.31 3.62 -22.08
CA LYS A 40 -0.29 4.97 -22.65
C LYS A 40 1.11 5.48 -22.98
N VAL A 41 2.11 5.15 -22.15
CA VAL A 41 3.48 5.69 -22.25
C VAL A 41 4.40 4.79 -23.08
N PHE A 42 4.34 3.48 -22.88
CA PHE A 42 5.21 2.50 -23.53
C PHE A 42 4.54 1.76 -24.70
N GLY A 43 3.25 2.02 -24.95
CA GLY A 43 2.47 1.35 -25.98
C GLY A 43 1.94 -0.01 -25.53
N SER A 44 1.45 -0.81 -26.49
CA SER A 44 0.88 -2.13 -26.18
C SER A 44 1.94 -3.03 -25.55
N TYR A 45 1.67 -3.52 -24.32
CA TYR A 45 2.51 -4.51 -23.63
C TYR A 45 2.47 -5.84 -24.40
N ALA A 46 3.24 -5.93 -25.49
CA ALA A 46 3.50 -7.14 -26.30
C ALA A 46 2.30 -8.09 -26.57
N GLY A 47 1.05 -7.61 -26.55
CA GLY A 47 -0.15 -8.43 -26.73
C GLY A 47 -0.69 -9.15 -25.48
N TYR A 48 -0.11 -8.95 -24.30
CA TYR A 48 -0.57 -9.57 -23.05
C TYR A 48 -1.54 -8.64 -22.31
N GLY A 49 -2.71 -9.18 -21.93
CA GLY A 49 -3.80 -8.41 -21.34
C GLY A 49 -3.53 -8.00 -19.88
N TYR A 50 -4.48 -7.28 -19.27
CA TYR A 50 -4.42 -6.97 -17.83
C TYR A 50 -4.33 -8.24 -16.96
N ALA A 51 -4.97 -9.34 -17.38
CA ALA A 51 -4.95 -10.61 -16.65
C ALA A 51 -3.55 -11.22 -16.55
N ASP A 52 -2.77 -11.16 -17.64
CA ASP A 52 -1.40 -11.67 -17.67
C ASP A 52 -0.47 -10.81 -16.80
N PHE A 53 -0.62 -9.49 -16.89
CA PHE A 53 0.12 -8.54 -16.05
C PHE A 53 -0.17 -8.74 -14.56
N PHE A 54 -1.44 -8.91 -14.19
CA PHE A 54 -1.83 -9.20 -12.81
C PHE A 54 -1.35 -10.59 -12.37
N GLY A 55 -1.41 -11.57 -13.28
CA GLY A 55 -0.83 -12.91 -13.08
C GLY A 55 0.65 -12.85 -12.73
N ASP A 56 1.45 -12.09 -13.48
CA ASP A 56 2.87 -11.90 -13.24
C ASP A 56 3.17 -11.22 -11.91
N ILE A 57 2.45 -10.14 -11.59
CA ILE A 57 2.57 -9.45 -10.29
C ILE A 57 2.23 -10.42 -9.15
N SER A 58 1.10 -11.12 -9.24
CA SER A 58 0.68 -12.08 -8.21
C SER A 58 1.69 -13.23 -8.05
N GLY A 59 2.29 -13.68 -9.15
CA GLY A 59 3.33 -14.70 -9.16
C GLY A 59 4.64 -14.23 -8.52
N LYS A 60 5.03 -12.97 -8.72
CA LYS A 60 6.22 -12.36 -8.08
C LYS A 60 6.02 -12.15 -6.58
N ILE A 61 4.83 -11.71 -6.16
CA ILE A 61 4.44 -11.59 -4.75
C ILE A 61 4.56 -12.95 -4.04
N ARG A 62 3.96 -14.01 -4.63
CA ARG A 62 4.02 -15.37 -4.07
C ARG A 62 5.43 -15.96 -4.03
N ARG A 63 6.28 -15.56 -4.98
CA ARG A 63 7.71 -15.92 -5.00
C ARG A 63 8.56 -15.14 -3.99
N GLY A 64 7.97 -14.20 -3.25
CA GLY A 64 8.68 -13.42 -2.24
C GLY A 64 9.55 -12.31 -2.81
N ASP A 65 9.28 -11.86 -4.04
CA ASP A 65 10.08 -10.79 -4.67
C ASP A 65 9.97 -9.48 -3.86
N ILE A 66 11.09 -9.07 -3.27
CA ILE A 66 11.15 -7.92 -2.36
C ILE A 66 10.76 -6.63 -3.06
N PHE A 67 11.12 -6.45 -4.33
CA PHE A 67 10.78 -5.24 -5.09
C PHE A 67 9.27 -5.13 -5.35
N THR A 68 8.63 -6.24 -5.71
CA THR A 68 7.19 -6.30 -5.93
C THR A 68 6.43 -6.09 -4.61
N TRP A 69 6.91 -6.66 -3.50
CA TRP A 69 6.37 -6.39 -2.18
C TRP A 69 6.53 -4.91 -1.78
N PHE A 70 7.69 -4.31 -2.04
CA PHE A 70 7.92 -2.89 -1.77
C PHE A 70 6.99 -2.00 -2.61
N LEU A 71 6.77 -2.36 -3.88
CA LEU A 71 5.85 -1.65 -4.77
C LEU A 71 4.41 -1.70 -4.24
N VAL A 72 3.90 -2.89 -3.91
CA VAL A 72 2.54 -3.10 -3.39
C VAL A 72 2.36 -2.44 -2.02
N LEU A 73 3.39 -2.48 -1.17
CA LEU A 73 3.36 -1.85 0.14
C LEU A 73 3.67 -0.36 0.10
N SER A 74 4.16 0.19 -1.02
CA SER A 74 4.52 1.60 -1.13
C SER A 74 3.41 2.58 -0.70
N PRO A 75 2.11 2.36 -0.98
CA PRO A 75 1.06 3.26 -0.51
C PRO A 75 0.95 3.26 1.02
N TYR A 76 1.11 2.09 1.65
CA TYR A 76 1.12 1.94 3.09
C TYR A 76 2.38 2.56 3.71
N LEU A 77 3.55 2.33 3.12
CA LEU A 77 4.82 2.88 3.58
C LEU A 77 4.83 4.41 3.48
N ILE A 78 4.31 5.00 2.39
CA ILE A 78 4.17 6.44 2.24
C ILE A 78 3.25 7.00 3.32
N TRP A 79 2.10 6.37 3.56
CA TRP A 79 1.18 6.78 4.62
C TRP A 79 1.83 6.73 6.00
N GLN A 80 2.58 5.66 6.29
CA GLN A 80 3.27 5.50 7.55
C GLN A 80 4.37 6.55 7.74
N THR A 81 5.15 6.83 6.70
CA THR A 81 6.16 7.89 6.72
C THR A 81 5.52 9.26 6.95
N LEU A 82 4.42 9.59 6.24
CA LEU A 82 3.69 10.84 6.48
C LEU A 82 3.15 10.95 7.91
N ARG A 83 2.64 9.86 8.47
CA ARG A 83 2.17 9.80 9.86
C ARG A 83 3.33 10.05 10.82
N LEU A 84 4.50 9.43 10.59
CA LEU A 84 5.71 9.64 11.40
C LEU A 84 6.26 11.06 11.27
N THR A 85 6.32 11.62 10.06
CA THR A 85 6.74 13.01 9.82
C THR A 85 5.81 14.00 10.53
N ARG A 86 4.49 13.79 10.45
CA ARG A 86 3.51 14.63 11.15
C ARG A 86 3.60 14.49 12.67
N ALA A 87 3.85 13.29 13.18
CA ALA A 87 4.08 13.06 14.60
C ALA A 87 5.38 13.74 15.07
N GLY A 88 6.46 13.61 14.30
CA GLY A 88 7.73 14.29 14.52
C GLY A 88 7.57 15.80 14.60
N TRP A 89 6.90 16.42 13.62
CA TRP A 89 6.63 17.87 13.65
C TRP A 89 5.81 18.32 14.87
N ARG A 90 4.84 17.51 15.33
CA ARG A 90 4.08 17.82 16.55
C ARG A 90 4.90 17.69 17.84
N LEU A 91 5.90 16.83 17.85
CA LEU A 91 6.82 16.64 18.97
C LEU A 91 7.89 17.74 18.98
N THR A 92 8.43 18.12 17.82
CA THR A 92 9.42 19.20 17.68
C THR A 92 8.81 20.59 17.90
N GLY A 93 7.57 20.83 17.46
CA GLY A 93 6.88 22.12 17.69
C GLY A 93 6.38 22.35 19.13
N LYS A 94 6.69 21.43 20.05
CA LYS A 94 6.39 21.53 21.50
C LYS A 94 7.64 21.82 22.34
N ILE A 95 8.78 22.09 21.71
CA ILE A 95 10.04 22.51 22.33
C ILE A 95 10.17 24.03 22.20
#